data_AF-A0A5N5CVB4-F1
#
_entry.id   AF-A0A5N5CVB4-F1
#
_cell.length_a   1.000
_cell.length_b   1.000
_cell.length_c   1.000
_cell.angle_alpha   90.00
_cell.angle_beta   90.00
_cell.angle_gamma   90.00
#
_symmetry.space_group_name_H-M   'P 1'
#
loop_
_entity.id
_entity.type
_entity.pdbx_description
1 polymer ?
#
loop_
_entity_poly.entity_id
_entity_poly.type
_entity_poly.pdbx_seq_one_letter_code
_entity_poly.pdbx_strand_id
1 'polypeptide(L)'
;MPSNDFIKAQQLTLDGASRHFDTGLYSDLRIKDSNGHEYAVHRNITGVIDLEHHDPDAVKAMLEFMYTGFYKIADDEIGMMQIARIYALGEMYCVSELKEVAATQFKELSSTRWNHADFANAVKIIYDSIPSGSGVCAIRETAVSVIVEHYINLLDKPEFQTILEDFGALGMDILRVMASRKFKAPKKSKKYNCPGRYLTSPHEFIQDLDIKSRSGSYYCSTCGDYFSYSGLQLVEED
;
A
#
# COMPACT_ATOMS: atom_id res chain seq x y z
N MET A 1 -19.18 0.68 21.17
CA MET A 1 -20.59 0.67 20.72
C MET A 1 -21.07 2.12 20.71
N PRO A 2 -21.66 2.63 19.63
CA PRO A 2 -22.13 4.02 19.60
C PRO A 2 -23.18 4.22 20.71
N SER A 3 -23.16 5.40 21.35
CA SER A 3 -24.07 5.71 22.45
C SER A 3 -25.52 5.73 21.97
N ASN A 4 -26.46 5.43 22.87
CA ASN A 4 -27.90 5.38 22.56
C ASN A 4 -28.43 6.73 22.02
N ASP A 5 -27.78 7.83 22.40
CA ASP A 5 -28.11 9.18 21.93
C ASP A 5 -27.66 9.42 20.47
N PHE A 6 -26.54 8.83 20.05
CA PHE A 6 -26.07 8.90 18.66
C PHE A 6 -27.00 8.15 17.71
N ILE A 7 -27.48 6.97 18.13
CA ILE A 7 -28.44 6.16 17.37
C ILE A 7 -29.78 6.90 17.24
N LYS A 8 -30.27 7.53 18.32
CA LYS A 8 -31.49 8.36 18.28
C LYS A 8 -31.34 9.58 17.36
N ALA A 9 -30.20 10.25 17.38
CA ALA A 9 -29.94 11.40 16.51
C ALA A 9 -29.94 11.01 15.03
N GLN A 10 -29.30 9.88 14.68
CA GLN A 10 -29.35 9.35 13.31
C GLN A 10 -30.77 8.99 12.88
N GLN A 11 -31.54 8.32 13.74
CA GLN A 11 -32.92 7.93 13.43
C GLN A 11 -33.82 9.15 13.20
N LEU A 12 -33.72 10.19 14.04
CA LEU A 12 -34.47 11.44 13.87
C LEU A 12 -34.11 12.17 12.56
N THR A 13 -32.85 12.07 12.15
CA THR A 13 -32.37 12.67 10.89
C THR A 13 -32.95 11.94 9.68
N LEU A 14 -32.99 10.60 9.72
CA LEU A 14 -33.60 9.77 8.69
C LEU A 14 -35.12 9.98 8.59
N ASP A 15 -35.81 10.06 9.74
CA ASP A 15 -37.24 10.32 9.80
C ASP A 15 -37.58 11.71 9.22
N GLY A 16 -36.72 12.70 9.48
CA GLY A 16 -36.81 14.03 8.88
C GLY A 16 -36.63 14.01 7.36
N ALA A 17 -35.59 13.33 6.86
CA ALA A 17 -35.32 13.20 5.43
C ALA A 17 -36.45 12.47 4.68
N SER A 18 -37.02 11.41 5.26
CA SER A 18 -38.17 10.70 4.69
C SER A 18 -39.38 11.63 4.56
N ARG A 19 -39.66 12.41 5.60
CA ARG A 19 -40.75 13.39 5.57
C ARG A 19 -40.56 14.45 4.48
N HIS A 20 -39.33 14.91 4.28
CA HIS A 20 -39.02 15.87 3.22
C HIS A 20 -39.25 15.28 1.82
N PHE A 21 -38.88 14.01 1.61
CA PHE A 21 -39.13 13.30 0.35
C PHE A 21 -40.64 13.12 0.08
N ASP A 22 -41.40 12.65 1.08
CA ASP A 22 -42.83 12.36 0.91
C ASP A 22 -43.67 13.63 0.71
N THR A 23 -43.28 14.73 1.35
CA THR A 23 -44.04 15.99 1.30
C THR A 23 -43.56 16.96 0.23
N GLY A 24 -42.34 16.76 -0.31
CA GLY A 24 -41.68 17.72 -1.21
C GLY A 24 -41.37 19.07 -0.55
N LEU A 25 -41.46 19.19 0.78
CA LEU A 25 -41.28 20.45 1.48
C LEU A 25 -39.83 20.93 1.31
N TYR A 26 -39.63 22.11 0.69
CA TYR A 26 -38.33 22.69 0.31
C TYR A 26 -37.62 22.03 -0.89
N SER A 27 -38.32 21.23 -1.71
CA SER A 27 -37.72 20.66 -2.92
C SER A 27 -37.36 21.74 -3.95
N ASP A 28 -36.18 21.65 -4.53
CA ASP A 28 -35.61 22.57 -5.53
C ASP A 28 -35.21 21.84 -6.83
N LEU A 29 -35.46 20.52 -6.90
CA LEU A 29 -35.22 19.68 -8.07
C LEU A 29 -36.38 18.69 -8.28
N ARG A 30 -36.57 18.27 -9.54
CA ARG A 30 -37.46 17.15 -9.89
C ARG A 30 -36.72 16.10 -10.70
N ILE A 31 -36.97 14.83 -10.39
CA ILE A 31 -36.51 13.69 -11.17
C ILE A 31 -37.72 13.07 -11.85
N LYS A 32 -37.63 12.84 -13.17
CA LYS A 32 -38.66 12.14 -13.96
C LYS A 32 -38.22 10.71 -14.23
N ASP A 33 -39.11 9.75 -14.01
CA ASP A 33 -38.90 8.37 -14.48
C ASP A 33 -39.47 8.15 -15.90
N SER A 34 -39.20 6.97 -16.46
CA SER A 34 -39.68 6.57 -17.78
C SER A 34 -41.20 6.39 -17.87
N ASN A 35 -41.88 6.28 -16.73
CA ASN A 35 -43.33 6.14 -16.64
C ASN A 35 -44.02 7.51 -16.48
N GLY A 36 -43.24 8.60 -16.45
CA GLY A 36 -43.75 9.96 -16.31
C GLY A 36 -44.00 10.40 -14.87
N HIS A 37 -43.64 9.61 -13.86
CA HIS A 37 -43.72 10.07 -12.46
C HIS A 37 -42.65 11.12 -12.19
N GLU A 38 -43.03 12.13 -11.43
CA GLU A 38 -42.14 13.19 -10.95
C GLU A 38 -41.91 13.04 -9.45
N TYR A 39 -40.65 12.97 -9.05
CA TYR A 39 -40.22 12.93 -7.66
C TYR A 39 -39.65 14.31 -7.28
N ALA A 40 -40.22 14.92 -6.25
CA ALA A 40 -39.71 16.16 -5.67
C ALA A 40 -38.52 15.83 -4.75
N VAL A 41 -37.34 16.37 -5.07
CA VAL A 41 -36.10 16.09 -4.32
C VAL A 41 -35.36 17.39 -3.99
N HIS A 42 -34.44 17.28 -3.04
CA HIS A 42 -33.64 18.40 -2.53
C HIS A 42 -32.21 18.26 -3.05
N ARG A 43 -31.76 19.23 -3.82
CA ARG A 43 -30.38 19.38 -4.21
C ARG A 43 -29.64 19.95 -2.98
N ASN A 44 -28.63 19.24 -2.51
CA ASN A 44 -27.75 19.78 -1.48
C ASN A 44 -26.79 20.79 -2.15
N ILE A 45 -27.27 22.03 -2.36
CA ILE A 45 -26.49 23.14 -2.94
C ILE A 45 -26.01 24.06 -1.83
N THR A 46 -24.93 23.71 -1.17
CA THR A 46 -24.04 24.77 -0.67
C THR A 46 -23.29 25.42 -1.84
N GLY A 47 -23.22 24.75 -3.01
CA GLY A 47 -22.43 25.20 -4.16
C GLY A 47 -20.91 25.16 -3.92
N VAL A 48 -20.52 24.78 -2.71
CA VAL A 48 -19.14 24.71 -2.22
C VAL A 48 -18.99 23.35 -1.54
N ILE A 49 -18.09 22.54 -2.09
CA ILE A 49 -17.61 21.32 -1.44
C ILE A 49 -16.36 21.74 -0.66
N ASP A 50 -16.41 21.59 0.66
CA ASP A 50 -15.29 21.91 1.51
C ASP A 50 -14.25 20.77 1.47
N LEU A 51 -13.01 21.12 1.13
CA LEU A 51 -11.86 20.22 1.02
C LEU A 51 -10.70 20.71 1.91
N GLU A 52 -10.98 21.49 2.96
CA GLU A 52 -9.99 22.17 3.82
C GLU A 52 -8.93 21.25 4.46
N HIS A 53 -9.20 19.96 4.60
CA HIS A 53 -8.26 18.98 5.17
C HIS A 53 -7.35 18.31 4.12
N HIS A 54 -7.53 18.63 2.85
CA HIS A 54 -6.71 18.10 1.77
C HIS A 54 -5.66 19.11 1.32
N ASP A 55 -4.54 18.57 0.82
CA ASP A 55 -3.48 19.37 0.24
C ASP A 55 -3.99 20.15 -1.00
N PRO A 56 -3.84 21.49 -1.05
CA PRO A 56 -4.37 22.30 -2.14
C PRO A 56 -3.84 21.91 -3.52
N ASP A 57 -2.57 21.50 -3.61
CA ASP A 57 -1.95 21.12 -4.88
C ASP A 57 -2.47 19.75 -5.36
N ALA A 58 -2.72 18.82 -4.45
CA ALA A 58 -3.38 17.56 -4.75
C ALA A 58 -4.85 17.76 -5.19
N VAL A 59 -5.59 18.64 -4.51
CA VAL A 59 -6.96 19.01 -4.90
C VAL A 59 -6.98 19.63 -6.29
N LYS A 60 -6.07 20.58 -6.54
CA LYS A 60 -5.93 21.22 -7.86
C LYS A 60 -5.61 20.20 -8.94
N ALA A 61 -4.68 19.27 -8.68
CA ALA A 61 -4.34 18.21 -9.63
C ALA A 61 -5.52 17.27 -9.91
N MET A 62 -6.29 16.87 -8.89
CA MET A 62 -7.51 16.09 -9.08
C MET A 62 -8.52 16.83 -9.97
N LEU A 63 -8.77 18.11 -9.70
CA LEU A 63 -9.68 18.93 -10.49
C LEU A 63 -9.19 19.12 -11.94
N GLU A 64 -7.91 19.45 -12.13
CA GLU A 64 -7.31 19.56 -13.48
C GLU A 64 -7.46 18.26 -14.27
N PHE A 65 -7.23 17.12 -13.61
CA PHE A 65 -7.39 15.81 -14.22
C PHE A 65 -8.84 15.53 -14.62
N MET A 66 -9.81 15.82 -13.75
CA MET A 66 -11.23 15.61 -14.08
C MET A 66 -11.70 16.41 -15.30
N TYR A 67 -11.11 17.59 -15.54
CA TYR A 67 -11.49 18.44 -16.66
C TYR A 67 -10.69 18.21 -17.94
N THR A 68 -9.42 17.80 -17.82
CA THR A 68 -8.49 17.75 -18.97
C THR A 68 -7.95 16.35 -19.25
N GLY A 69 -8.09 15.42 -18.30
CA GLY A 69 -7.43 14.12 -18.32
C GLY A 69 -5.95 14.16 -17.91
N PHE A 70 -5.42 15.34 -17.53
CA PHE A 70 -4.01 15.52 -17.19
C PHE A 70 -3.85 16.40 -15.95
N TYR A 71 -2.74 16.24 -15.23
CA TYR A 71 -2.30 17.13 -14.17
C TYR A 71 -0.79 17.26 -14.17
N LYS A 72 -0.28 18.28 -13.48
CA LYS A 72 1.16 18.48 -13.29
C LYS A 72 1.54 18.18 -11.86
N ILE A 73 2.67 17.51 -11.72
CA ILE A 73 3.38 17.39 -10.45
C ILE A 73 4.35 18.57 -10.31
N ALA A 74 4.54 19.02 -9.08
CA ALA A 74 5.54 20.00 -8.71
C ALA A 74 6.94 19.46 -8.97
N ASP A 75 7.92 20.37 -8.99
CA ASP A 75 9.32 19.99 -9.15
C ASP A 75 9.71 18.90 -8.14
N ASP A 76 10.44 17.93 -8.66
CA ASP A 76 11.35 16.95 -8.07
C ASP A 76 11.49 16.80 -6.54
N GLU A 77 11.50 17.88 -5.75
CA GLU A 77 11.73 17.82 -4.31
C GLU A 77 10.58 17.17 -3.52
N ILE A 78 9.32 17.33 -3.98
CA ILE A 78 8.11 16.84 -3.29
C ILE A 78 7.16 16.06 -4.20
N GLY A 79 7.64 15.66 -5.39
CA GLY A 79 6.81 15.04 -6.43
C GLY A 79 6.15 13.74 -5.98
N MET A 80 6.86 12.86 -5.25
CA MET A 80 6.30 11.58 -4.80
C MET A 80 5.26 11.78 -3.69
N MET A 81 5.49 12.71 -2.76
CA MET A 81 4.48 13.08 -1.76
C MET A 81 3.20 13.61 -2.42
N GLN A 82 3.33 14.47 -3.42
CA GLN A 82 2.17 15.01 -4.13
C GLN A 82 1.40 13.88 -4.85
N ILE A 83 2.11 12.98 -5.54
CA ILE A 83 1.48 11.82 -6.19
C ILE A 83 0.76 10.93 -5.17
N ALA A 84 1.35 10.68 -4.00
CA ALA A 84 0.70 9.91 -2.94
C ALA A 84 -0.62 10.55 -2.48
N ARG A 85 -0.65 11.88 -2.31
CA ARG A 85 -1.86 12.64 -1.95
C ARG A 85 -2.91 12.61 -3.06
N ILE A 86 -2.48 12.75 -4.32
CA ILE A 86 -3.37 12.66 -5.49
C ILE A 86 -4.00 11.26 -5.59
N TYR A 87 -3.20 10.21 -5.37
CA TYR A 87 -3.72 8.85 -5.33
C TYR A 87 -4.76 8.68 -4.22
N ALA A 88 -4.49 9.18 -3.01
CA ALA A 88 -5.42 9.13 -1.89
C ALA A 88 -6.74 9.85 -2.22
N LEU A 89 -6.69 11.03 -2.84
CA LEU A 89 -7.89 11.71 -3.33
C LEU A 89 -8.64 10.89 -4.39
N GLY A 90 -7.93 10.27 -5.33
CA GLY A 90 -8.54 9.35 -6.30
C GLY A 90 -9.26 8.17 -5.65
N GLU A 91 -8.72 7.63 -4.56
CA GLU A 91 -9.39 6.60 -3.74
C GLU A 91 -10.63 7.16 -3.03
N MET A 92 -10.49 8.29 -2.33
CA MET A 92 -11.58 8.89 -1.53
C MET A 92 -12.76 9.36 -2.38
N TYR A 93 -12.48 9.89 -3.56
CA TYR A 93 -13.50 10.44 -4.48
C TYR A 93 -13.84 9.49 -5.64
N CYS A 94 -13.39 8.23 -5.58
CA CYS A 94 -13.69 7.19 -6.56
C CYS A 94 -13.33 7.57 -8.01
N VAL A 95 -12.19 8.24 -8.22
CA VAL A 95 -11.66 8.60 -9.54
C VAL A 95 -10.61 7.57 -9.95
N SER A 96 -11.04 6.46 -10.54
CA SER A 96 -10.19 5.29 -10.84
C SER A 96 -9.01 5.61 -11.77
N GLU A 97 -9.25 6.36 -12.84
CA GLU A 97 -8.23 6.70 -13.83
C GLU A 97 -7.14 7.60 -13.22
N LEU A 98 -7.51 8.46 -12.28
CA LEU A 98 -6.55 9.30 -11.55
C LEU A 98 -5.61 8.44 -10.70
N LYS A 99 -6.14 7.40 -10.03
CA LYS A 99 -5.35 6.45 -9.23
C LYS A 99 -4.36 5.70 -10.11
N GLU A 100 -4.79 5.23 -11.28
CA GLU A 100 -3.93 4.49 -12.21
C GLU A 100 -2.77 5.36 -12.72
N VAL A 101 -3.07 6.61 -13.12
CA VAL A 101 -2.06 7.57 -13.56
C VAL A 101 -1.10 7.90 -12.41
N ALA A 102 -1.61 8.18 -11.22
CA ALA A 102 -0.78 8.45 -10.04
C ALA A 102 0.11 7.26 -9.67
N ALA A 103 -0.41 6.03 -9.68
CA ALA A 103 0.40 4.84 -9.41
C ALA A 103 1.52 4.65 -10.45
N THR A 104 1.23 4.93 -11.73
CA THR A 104 2.22 4.85 -12.81
C THR A 104 3.32 5.88 -12.62
N GLN A 105 2.97 7.14 -12.36
CA GLN A 105 3.95 8.21 -12.09
C GLN A 105 4.78 7.93 -10.83
N PHE A 106 4.14 7.41 -9.77
CA PHE A 106 4.85 7.02 -8.56
C PHE A 106 5.89 5.93 -8.84
N LYS A 107 5.53 4.92 -9.65
CA LYS A 107 6.45 3.85 -10.07
C LYS A 107 7.65 4.40 -10.84
N GLU A 108 7.43 5.32 -11.77
CA GLU A 108 8.49 5.95 -12.56
C GLU A 108 9.45 6.76 -11.68
N LEU A 109 8.92 7.66 -10.84
CA LEU A 109 9.76 8.47 -9.95
C LEU A 109 10.49 7.62 -8.90
N SER A 110 9.81 6.66 -8.28
CA SER A 110 10.43 5.82 -7.25
C SER A 110 11.52 4.90 -7.84
N SER A 111 11.41 4.47 -9.10
CA SER A 111 12.46 3.67 -9.74
C SER A 111 13.80 4.41 -9.89
N THR A 112 13.78 5.74 -9.98
CA THR A 112 14.98 6.56 -10.17
C THR A 112 15.41 7.30 -8.90
N ARG A 113 14.44 7.68 -8.05
CA ARG A 113 14.63 8.55 -6.87
C ARG A 113 14.27 7.88 -5.55
N TRP A 114 14.26 6.55 -5.48
CA TRP A 114 14.06 5.81 -4.22
C TRP A 114 14.98 6.28 -3.09
N ASN A 115 16.18 6.79 -3.43
CA ASN A 115 17.15 7.28 -2.47
C ASN A 115 16.89 8.72 -1.98
N HIS A 116 15.81 9.37 -2.40
CA HIS A 116 15.43 10.71 -1.94
C HIS A 116 14.57 10.65 -0.66
N ALA A 117 14.63 11.67 0.21
CA ALA A 117 13.80 11.72 1.43
C ALA A 117 12.29 11.76 1.13
N ASP A 118 11.93 12.37 0.01
CA ASP A 118 10.55 12.42 -0.53
C ASP A 118 9.94 11.03 -0.70
N PHE A 119 10.72 10.01 -1.06
CA PHE A 119 10.21 8.64 -1.17
C PHE A 119 9.68 8.12 0.17
N ALA A 120 10.45 8.28 1.24
CA ALA A 120 10.05 7.86 2.59
C ALA A 120 8.78 8.61 3.01
N ASN A 121 8.74 9.93 2.84
CA ASN A 121 7.57 10.73 3.18
C ASN A 121 6.32 10.33 2.36
N ALA A 122 6.48 10.00 1.08
CA ALA A 122 5.39 9.50 0.24
C ALA A 122 4.86 8.15 0.73
N VAL A 123 5.75 7.21 1.11
CA VAL A 123 5.35 5.92 1.70
C VAL A 123 4.55 6.13 3.00
N LYS A 124 4.96 7.07 3.84
CA LYS A 124 4.20 7.45 5.04
C LYS A 124 2.77 7.90 4.69
N ILE A 125 2.62 8.80 3.71
CA ILE A 125 1.30 9.26 3.26
C ILE A 125 0.45 8.09 2.72
N ILE A 126 1.05 7.20 1.91
CA ILE A 126 0.35 6.02 1.35
C ILE A 126 -0.20 5.11 2.46
N TYR A 127 0.57 4.89 3.53
CA TYR A 127 0.14 4.01 4.62
C TYR A 127 -0.82 4.68 5.59
N ASP A 128 -0.74 6.00 5.75
CA ASP A 128 -1.63 6.80 6.60
C ASP A 128 -3.02 7.02 5.97
N SER A 129 -3.06 7.37 4.67
CA SER A 129 -4.29 7.82 4.01
C SER A 129 -5.14 6.71 3.38
N ILE A 130 -4.58 5.52 3.13
CA ILE A 130 -5.27 4.44 2.40
C ILE A 130 -5.45 3.25 3.34
N PRO A 131 -6.65 2.90 3.82
CA PRO A 131 -6.83 1.78 4.74
C PRO A 131 -6.48 0.42 4.08
N SER A 132 -5.88 -0.48 4.85
CA SER A 132 -5.47 -1.83 4.37
C SER A 132 -6.63 -2.76 3.93
N GLY A 133 -7.88 -2.30 4.02
CA GLY A 133 -9.08 -3.04 3.62
C GLY A 133 -9.53 -2.82 2.17
N SER A 134 -8.94 -1.86 1.46
CA SER A 134 -9.30 -1.53 0.07
C SER A 134 -8.57 -2.41 -0.95
N GLY A 135 -8.81 -3.74 -0.93
CA GLY A 135 -8.35 -4.67 -1.97
C GLY A 135 -6.87 -4.55 -2.37
N VAL A 136 -6.58 -4.83 -3.64
CA VAL A 136 -5.24 -4.71 -4.24
C VAL A 136 -4.90 -3.23 -4.42
N CYS A 137 -3.97 -2.71 -3.61
CA CYS A 137 -3.54 -1.32 -3.66
C CYS A 137 -2.24 -1.20 -4.46
N ALA A 138 -2.35 -0.87 -5.75
CA ALA A 138 -1.21 -0.83 -6.69
C ALA A 138 -0.07 0.08 -6.22
N ILE A 139 -0.37 1.20 -5.56
CA ILE A 139 0.66 2.12 -5.06
C ILE A 139 1.43 1.54 -3.87
N ARG A 140 0.77 0.79 -2.97
CA ARG A 140 1.42 0.06 -1.87
C ARG A 140 2.31 -1.06 -2.39
N GLU A 141 1.82 -1.84 -3.36
CA GLU A 141 2.62 -2.90 -4.00
C GLU A 141 3.88 -2.33 -4.67
N THR A 142 3.73 -1.19 -5.35
CA THR A 142 4.86 -0.48 -5.97
C THR A 142 5.87 -0.02 -4.94
N ALA A 143 5.42 0.67 -3.88
CA ALA A 143 6.27 1.13 -2.78
C ALA A 143 7.06 -0.05 -2.15
N VAL A 144 6.36 -1.13 -1.81
CA VAL A 144 6.98 -2.32 -1.21
C VAL A 144 7.96 -2.97 -2.16
N SER A 145 7.65 -3.05 -3.46
CA SER A 145 8.57 -3.62 -4.45
C SER A 145 9.89 -2.86 -4.52
N VAL A 146 9.84 -1.53 -4.53
CA VAL A 146 11.01 -0.64 -4.54
C VAL A 146 11.79 -0.78 -3.22
N ILE A 147 11.09 -0.82 -2.09
CA ILE A 147 11.71 -1.03 -0.78
C ILE A 147 12.47 -2.36 -0.75
N VAL A 148 11.86 -3.47 -1.16
CA VAL A 148 12.51 -4.79 -1.13
C VAL A 148 13.70 -4.86 -2.09
N GLU A 149 13.73 -4.04 -3.14
CA GLU A 149 14.89 -3.92 -4.04
C GLU A 149 16.06 -3.15 -3.40
N HIS A 150 15.77 -2.11 -2.62
CA HIS A 150 16.78 -1.20 -2.07
C HIS A 150 16.89 -1.23 -0.53
N TYR A 151 16.35 -2.27 0.13
CA TYR A 151 16.18 -2.31 1.59
C TYR A 151 17.48 -2.11 2.37
N ILE A 152 18.61 -2.59 1.83
CA ILE A 152 19.94 -2.44 2.47
C ILE A 152 20.26 -0.96 2.65
N ASN A 153 20.10 -0.15 1.59
CA ASN A 153 20.40 1.28 1.62
C ASN A 153 19.32 2.10 2.35
N LEU A 154 18.07 1.64 2.30
CA LEU A 154 16.96 2.31 2.97
C LEU A 154 17.02 2.12 4.49
N LEU A 155 17.46 0.97 4.98
CA LEU A 155 17.59 0.70 6.42
C LEU A 155 18.65 1.59 7.11
N ASP A 156 19.63 2.09 6.38
CA ASP A 156 20.62 3.05 6.91
C ASP A 156 20.03 4.45 7.15
N LYS A 157 18.80 4.71 6.68
CA LYS A 157 18.17 6.03 6.77
C LYS A 157 17.22 6.16 7.96
N PRO A 158 17.36 7.22 8.76
CA PRO A 158 16.50 7.44 9.93
C PRO A 158 15.04 7.67 9.54
N GLU A 159 14.77 8.31 8.42
CA GLU A 159 13.41 8.57 7.94
C GLU A 159 12.67 7.25 7.64
N PHE A 160 13.39 6.27 7.08
CA PHE A 160 12.81 4.98 6.76
C PHE A 160 12.60 4.09 7.99
N GLN A 161 13.54 4.13 8.96
CA GLN A 161 13.38 3.44 10.24
C GLN A 161 12.13 3.94 10.99
N THR A 162 11.92 5.26 11.02
CA THR A 162 10.75 5.88 11.65
C THR A 162 9.44 5.36 11.05
N ILE A 163 9.38 5.18 9.72
CA ILE A 163 8.17 4.68 9.05
C ILE A 163 7.92 3.20 9.40
N LEU A 164 8.96 2.38 9.51
CA LEU A 164 8.80 0.99 9.92
C LEU A 164 8.30 0.85 11.36
N GLU A 165 8.69 1.77 12.24
CA GLU A 165 8.19 1.84 13.62
C GLU A 165 6.74 2.33 13.67
N ASP A 166 6.39 3.37 12.89
CA ASP A 166 5.04 3.95 12.84
C ASP A 166 4.01 2.97 12.21
N PHE A 167 4.42 2.18 11.21
CA PHE A 167 3.50 1.40 10.37
C PHE A 167 3.86 -0.09 10.33
N GLY A 168 3.40 -0.86 11.33
CA GLY A 168 3.57 -2.33 11.34
C GLY A 168 2.98 -3.05 10.11
N ALA A 169 1.96 -2.48 9.47
CA ALA A 169 1.38 -3.00 8.23
C ALA A 169 2.39 -2.99 7.06
N LEU A 170 3.25 -1.96 6.98
CA LEU A 170 4.31 -1.89 5.98
C LEU A 170 5.29 -3.04 6.16
N GLY A 171 5.70 -3.32 7.40
CA GLY A 171 6.58 -4.45 7.72
C GLY A 171 5.98 -5.80 7.27
N MET A 172 4.68 -6.00 7.51
CA MET A 172 3.97 -7.21 7.07
C MET A 172 3.96 -7.36 5.55
N ASP A 173 3.73 -6.27 4.81
CA ASP A 173 3.73 -6.30 3.35
C ASP A 173 5.12 -6.57 2.77
N ILE A 174 6.16 -5.97 3.35
CA ILE A 174 7.57 -6.24 3.00
C ILE A 174 7.90 -7.72 3.20
N LEU A 175 7.57 -8.27 4.37
CA LEU A 175 7.83 -9.68 4.69
C LEU A 175 7.08 -10.62 3.74
N ARG A 176 5.82 -10.30 3.40
CA ARG A 176 5.03 -11.08 2.44
C ARG A 176 5.68 -11.09 1.05
N VAL A 177 6.14 -9.93 0.57
CA VAL A 177 6.83 -9.85 -0.73
C VAL A 177 8.19 -10.56 -0.69
N MET A 178 8.96 -10.41 0.39
CA MET A 178 10.23 -11.12 0.57
C MET A 178 10.04 -12.64 0.61
N ALA A 179 9.03 -13.13 1.32
CA ALA A 179 8.68 -14.55 1.35
C ALA A 179 8.35 -15.05 -0.06
N SER A 180 7.49 -14.34 -0.79
CA SER A 180 7.13 -14.67 -2.18
C SER A 180 8.32 -14.66 -3.14
N ARG A 181 9.33 -13.80 -2.94
CA ARG A 181 10.58 -13.80 -3.74
C ARG A 181 11.48 -15.01 -3.44
N LYS A 182 11.45 -15.55 -2.22
CA LYS A 182 12.26 -16.72 -1.79
C LYS A 182 11.68 -18.08 -2.21
N PHE A 183 10.54 -18.12 -2.90
CA PHE A 183 9.92 -19.36 -3.41
C PHE A 183 9.97 -19.53 -4.94
N LYS A 184 10.97 -18.97 -5.63
CA LYS A 184 11.44 -19.66 -6.85
C LYS A 184 12.24 -20.85 -6.36
N ALA A 185 11.64 -22.04 -6.40
CA ALA A 185 12.32 -23.27 -6.01
C ALA A 185 13.74 -23.28 -6.62
N PRO A 186 14.78 -23.62 -5.83
CA PRO A 186 16.14 -23.73 -6.36
C PRO A 186 16.11 -24.67 -7.57
N LYS A 187 16.76 -24.30 -8.67
CA LYS A 187 16.81 -25.19 -9.85
C LYS A 187 17.61 -26.45 -9.57
N LYS A 188 18.48 -26.41 -8.55
CA LYS A 188 19.25 -27.52 -8.01
C LYS A 188 19.39 -27.35 -6.51
N SER A 189 18.98 -28.37 -5.76
CA SER A 189 19.17 -28.42 -4.33
C SER A 189 20.03 -29.63 -3.98
N LYS A 190 20.82 -29.52 -2.90
CA LYS A 190 21.52 -30.68 -2.34
C LYS A 190 21.09 -30.85 -0.90
N LYS A 191 20.81 -32.10 -0.53
CA LYS A 191 20.43 -32.47 0.83
C LYS A 191 21.66 -32.89 1.60
N TYR A 192 21.92 -32.27 2.75
CA TYR A 192 23.07 -32.55 3.59
C TYR A 192 22.64 -33.01 4.98
N ASN A 193 23.45 -33.90 5.57
CA ASN A 193 23.38 -34.23 6.98
C ASN A 193 24.24 -33.25 7.76
N CYS A 194 23.58 -32.41 8.55
CA CYS A 194 24.23 -31.61 9.57
C CYS A 194 24.53 -32.51 10.77
N PRO A 195 25.78 -32.59 11.27
CA PRO A 195 26.10 -33.37 12.46
C PRO A 195 25.48 -32.80 13.74
N GLY A 196 24.92 -31.58 13.69
CA GLY A 196 24.47 -30.82 14.84
C GLY A 196 25.67 -30.30 15.64
N ARG A 197 25.62 -29.03 16.08
CA ARG A 197 26.44 -28.58 17.21
C ARG A 197 25.52 -28.09 18.33
N TYR A 198 26.02 -28.22 19.55
CA TYR A 198 25.33 -27.85 20.79
C TYR A 198 24.04 -28.65 21.03
N LEU A 199 22.87 -28.04 20.79
CA LEU A 199 21.55 -28.48 21.31
C LEU A 199 20.68 -29.20 20.27
N THR A 200 21.23 -29.52 19.10
CA THR A 200 20.48 -30.19 18.02
C THR A 200 21.07 -31.57 17.72
N SER A 201 20.21 -32.57 17.57
CA SER A 201 20.60 -33.88 17.04
C SER A 201 21.01 -33.75 15.58
N PRO A 202 21.76 -34.73 15.02
CA PRO A 202 21.99 -34.80 13.59
C PRO A 202 20.66 -34.68 12.83
N HIS A 203 20.63 -33.83 11.81
CA HIS A 203 19.42 -33.55 11.04
C HIS A 203 19.75 -33.25 9.59
N GLU A 204 18.78 -33.52 8.73
CA GLU A 204 18.86 -33.22 7.32
C GLU A 204 18.45 -31.77 7.08
N PHE A 205 19.16 -31.08 6.19
CA PHE A 205 18.76 -29.78 5.67
C PHE A 205 19.04 -29.69 4.18
N ILE A 206 18.30 -28.81 3.51
CA ILE A 206 18.42 -28.57 2.08
C ILE A 206 19.22 -27.29 1.88
N GLN A 207 20.27 -27.36 1.06
CA GLN A 207 21.04 -26.21 0.63
C GLN A 207 20.70 -25.85 -0.81
N ASP A 208 20.30 -24.61 -1.01
CA ASP A 208 20.13 -24.02 -2.34
C ASP A 208 21.50 -23.77 -2.98
N LEU A 209 21.78 -24.41 -4.11
CA LEU A 209 23.06 -24.24 -4.83
C LEU A 209 23.10 -22.98 -5.70
N ASP A 210 21.96 -22.32 -5.91
CA ASP A 210 21.86 -21.08 -6.70
C ASP A 210 22.41 -19.86 -5.94
N ILE A 211 22.67 -20.00 -4.62
CA ILE A 211 23.34 -18.99 -3.80
C ILE A 211 24.85 -19.28 -3.82
N LYS A 212 25.59 -18.62 -4.72
CA LYS A 212 27.07 -18.69 -4.71
C LYS A 212 27.61 -18.12 -3.40
N SER A 213 27.85 -19.00 -2.42
CA SER A 213 28.61 -18.70 -1.20
C SER A 213 30.01 -18.23 -1.61
N ARG A 214 30.29 -16.93 -1.46
CA ARG A 214 31.62 -16.34 -1.74
C ARG A 214 32.73 -16.92 -0.85
N SER A 215 32.39 -17.68 0.18
CA SER A 215 33.31 -18.12 1.24
C SER A 215 33.45 -19.64 1.38
N GLY A 216 32.84 -20.46 0.53
CA GLY A 216 32.93 -21.92 0.65
C GLY A 216 32.30 -22.50 1.93
N SER A 217 31.48 -21.68 2.62
CA SER A 217 30.74 -22.05 3.82
C SER A 217 29.26 -22.25 3.49
N TYR A 218 28.68 -23.30 4.07
CA TYR A 218 27.28 -23.73 3.97
C TYR A 218 26.53 -23.34 5.22
N TYR A 219 25.28 -22.89 5.09
CA TYR A 219 24.47 -22.44 6.23
C TYR A 219 23.34 -23.43 6.47
N CYS A 220 23.24 -23.95 7.69
CA CYS A 220 22.14 -24.82 8.07
C CYS A 220 20.99 -23.99 8.64
N SER A 221 19.84 -23.98 7.96
CA SER A 221 18.65 -23.25 8.38
C SER A 221 17.98 -23.83 9.63
N THR A 222 18.24 -25.10 9.97
CA THR A 222 17.62 -25.78 11.11
C THR A 222 18.34 -25.50 12.44
N CYS A 223 19.67 -25.38 12.43
CA CYS A 223 20.45 -25.07 13.64
C CYS A 223 21.11 -23.68 13.64
N GLY A 224 21.11 -22.97 12.51
CA GLY A 224 21.70 -21.63 12.39
C GLY A 224 23.22 -21.59 12.27
N ASP A 225 23.88 -22.74 12.12
CA ASP A 225 25.33 -22.86 12.05
C ASP A 225 25.90 -22.77 10.62
N TYR A 226 27.17 -22.38 10.52
CA TYR A 226 27.95 -22.40 9.29
C TYR A 226 28.97 -23.54 9.27
N PHE A 227 29.05 -24.26 8.16
CA PHE A 227 29.95 -25.40 7.96
C PHE A 227 30.83 -25.23 6.72
N SER A 228 32.09 -25.66 6.78
CA SER A 228 32.91 -25.84 5.59
C SER A 228 32.48 -27.10 4.83
N TYR A 229 32.75 -27.17 3.52
CA TYR A 229 32.44 -28.34 2.67
C TYR A 229 32.89 -29.69 3.28
N SER A 230 34.03 -29.70 3.98
CA SER A 230 34.61 -30.87 4.62
C SER A 230 33.82 -31.41 5.83
N GLY A 231 32.89 -30.64 6.40
CA GLY A 231 32.14 -31.00 7.61
C GLY A 231 30.71 -31.50 7.37
N LEU A 232 30.25 -31.52 6.11
CA LEU A 232 28.90 -31.93 5.73
C LEU A 232 28.93 -33.22 4.92
N GLN A 233 28.01 -34.13 5.24
CA GLN A 233 27.83 -35.36 4.47
C GLN A 233 26.67 -35.18 3.51
N LEU A 234 26.93 -35.25 2.20
CA LEU A 234 25.90 -35.21 1.16
C LEU A 234 25.02 -36.46 1.24
N VAL A 235 23.71 -36.26 1.24
CA VAL A 235 22.69 -37.31 1.31
C VAL A 235 22.11 -37.58 -0.06
N GLU A 236 21.80 -36.52 -0.81
CA GLU A 236 21.11 -36.60 -2.11
C GLU A 236 21.41 -35.35 -2.95
N GLU A 237 21.45 -35.51 -4.28
CA GLU A 237 21.67 -34.44 -5.26
C GLU A 237 20.62 -34.55 -6.38
N ASP A 238 19.90 -33.45 -6.62
CA ASP A 238 18.94 -33.28 -7.73
C ASP A 238 19.63 -33.01 -9.09
#